data_AF-A0A3C1FUK2-F1
#
_entry.id   AF-A0A3C1FUK2-F1
#
_cell.length_a   1.000
_cell.length_b   1.000
_cell.length_c   1.000
_cell.angle_alpha   90.00
_cell.angle_beta   90.00
_cell.angle_gamma   90.00
#
_symmetry.space_group_name_H-M   'P 1'
#
loop_
_entity.id
_entity.type
_entity.pdbx_description
1 polymer ?
#
loop_
_entity_poly.entity_id
_entity_poly.type
_entity_poly.pdbx_seq_one_letter_code
_entity_poly.pdbx_strand_id
1 'polypeptide(L)'
;IDLIENASGFAQVFPEDKYIIVDKLQKGGHIVGMTGDGVNDAPALKKADAGIAVSGATDAARAAADVVLLAPGLSVIVDAIKGARVTFERMKSYSVYRIAETIRVILFMTASIIIFNFYPVTAIMIIILAFLNDLPILAIAYDRTKVDDKPVRWNMREVLTVSTVLGIFGVISSFGIFYIAERYLHLSADIVRTFIFLKLAVAGHLTIFVTRTENHFWQRPYPSALLFWAAVSTKIVATLFAVFGWFISPIGWKHAIVVWLYALVWFVINDFFKIWTYGIVRKERVSS
;
A
#
# COMPACT_ATOMS: atom_id res chain seq x y z
N ILE A 1 9.86 4.77 35.79
CA ILE A 1 9.28 4.09 34.61
C ILE A 1 9.97 2.74 34.46
N ASP A 2 11.29 2.70 34.60
CA ASP A 2 12.12 1.49 34.55
C ASP A 2 11.62 0.33 35.43
N LEU A 3 11.11 0.60 36.63
CA LEU A 3 10.52 -0.45 37.48
C LEU A 3 9.26 -1.08 36.86
N ILE A 4 8.42 -0.28 36.19
CA ILE A 4 7.21 -0.74 35.50
C ILE A 4 7.59 -1.48 34.21
N GLU A 5 8.56 -0.98 33.45
CA GLU A 5 9.01 -1.60 32.19
C GLU A 5 9.71 -2.94 32.39
N ASN A 6 10.48 -3.09 33.47
CA ASN A 6 11.18 -4.34 33.78
C ASN A 6 10.31 -5.36 34.54
N ALA A 7 9.12 -4.96 34.98
CA ALA A 7 8.20 -5.86 35.66
C ALA A 7 7.46 -6.76 34.66
N SER A 8 7.38 -8.06 34.97
CA SER A 8 6.58 -9.01 34.18
C SER A 8 5.12 -9.13 34.64
N GLY A 9 4.76 -8.47 35.74
CA GLY A 9 3.40 -8.49 36.29
C GLY A 9 3.23 -7.57 37.50
N PHE A 10 1.98 -7.18 37.74
CA PHE A 10 1.57 -6.36 38.88
C PHE A 10 0.45 -7.10 39.61
N ALA A 11 0.51 -7.16 40.94
CA ALA A 11 -0.47 -7.81 41.80
C ALA A 11 -1.08 -6.80 42.78
N GLN A 12 -2.31 -7.08 43.25
CA GLN A 12 -3.05 -6.22 44.18
C GLN A 12 -3.19 -4.77 43.69
N VAL A 13 -3.52 -4.61 42.41
CA VAL A 13 -3.55 -3.32 41.70
C VAL A 13 -4.94 -2.70 41.82
N PHE A 14 -5.03 -1.45 42.30
CA PHE A 14 -6.28 -0.71 42.34
C PHE A 14 -6.67 -0.19 40.94
N PRO A 15 -7.95 0.16 40.69
CA PRO A 15 -8.38 0.70 39.40
C PRO A 15 -7.56 1.91 38.92
N GLU A 16 -7.21 2.81 39.84
CA GLU A 16 -6.40 4.00 39.57
C GLU A 16 -4.96 3.62 39.18
N ASP A 17 -4.40 2.58 39.82
CA ASP A 17 -3.07 2.08 39.51
C ASP A 17 -3.02 1.50 38.09
N LYS A 18 -4.06 0.79 37.64
CA LYS A 18 -4.14 0.26 36.26
C LYS A 18 -4.03 1.41 35.25
N TYR A 19 -4.75 2.50 35.47
CA TYR A 19 -4.66 3.69 34.63
C TYR A 19 -3.25 4.29 34.63
N ILE A 20 -2.64 4.44 35.81
CA ILE A 20 -1.29 5.01 35.96
C ILE A 20 -0.25 4.14 35.24
N ILE A 21 -0.34 2.82 35.35
CA ILE A 21 0.57 1.89 34.67
C ILE A 21 0.49 2.07 33.15
N VAL A 22 -0.72 2.10 32.59
CA VAL A 22 -0.93 2.34 31.15
C VAL A 22 -0.36 3.70 30.73
N ASP A 23 -0.68 4.77 31.46
CA ASP A 23 -0.18 6.12 31.16
C ASP A 23 1.35 6.20 31.21
N LYS A 24 1.99 5.54 32.18
CA LYS A 24 3.45 5.52 32.32
C LYS A 24 4.12 4.73 31.21
N LEU A 25 3.56 3.58 30.81
CA LEU A 25 4.07 2.79 29.68
C LEU A 25 3.93 3.54 28.34
N GLN A 26 2.80 4.22 28.12
CA GLN A 26 2.60 5.07 26.95
C GLN A 26 3.61 6.22 26.91
N LYS A 27 3.86 6.89 28.04
CA LYS A 27 4.89 7.94 28.16
C LYS A 27 6.31 7.41 27.96
N GLY A 28 6.54 6.13 28.22
CA GLY A 28 7.78 5.42 27.86
C GLY A 28 7.91 5.08 26.37
N GLY A 29 6.90 5.41 25.55
CA GLY A 29 6.91 5.18 24.10
C GLY A 29 6.45 3.78 23.68
N HIS A 30 5.87 2.98 24.59
CA HIS A 30 5.26 1.69 24.28
C HIS A 30 3.86 1.88 23.69
N ILE A 31 3.45 0.93 22.84
CA ILE A 31 2.05 0.81 22.41
C ILE A 31 1.41 -0.20 23.35
N VAL A 32 0.41 0.23 24.12
CA VAL A 32 -0.13 -0.52 25.25
C VAL A 32 -1.51 -1.07 24.91
N GLY A 33 -1.63 -2.39 24.88
CA GLY A 33 -2.92 -3.07 24.90
C GLY A 33 -3.29 -3.41 26.35
N MET A 34 -4.53 -3.14 26.75
CA MET A 34 -5.04 -3.48 28.08
C MET A 34 -6.26 -4.36 27.97
N THR A 35 -6.31 -5.45 28.74
CA THR A 35 -7.49 -6.30 28.87
C THR A 35 -8.25 -6.00 30.16
N GLY A 36 -9.58 -6.07 30.12
CA GLY A 36 -10.43 -5.87 31.30
C GLY A 36 -11.80 -6.51 31.15
N ASP A 37 -12.49 -6.72 32.27
CA ASP A 37 -13.80 -7.37 32.36
C ASP A 37 -14.84 -6.54 33.14
N GLY A 38 -14.38 -5.78 34.13
CA GLY A 38 -15.23 -5.01 35.04
C GLY A 38 -15.36 -3.53 34.70
N VAL A 39 -16.37 -2.90 35.32
CA VAL A 39 -16.62 -1.44 35.26
C VAL A 39 -15.38 -0.65 35.73
N ASN A 40 -14.66 -1.20 36.71
CA ASN A 40 -13.45 -0.60 37.27
C ASN A 40 -12.29 -0.52 36.27
N ASP A 41 -12.29 -1.35 35.22
CA ASP A 41 -11.25 -1.32 34.19
C ASP A 41 -11.55 -0.29 33.10
N ALA A 42 -12.76 0.27 33.05
CA ALA A 42 -13.19 1.17 31.98
C ALA A 42 -12.26 2.39 31.79
N PRO A 43 -11.80 3.10 32.84
CA PRO A 43 -10.88 4.23 32.65
C PRO A 43 -9.55 3.83 32.02
N ALA A 44 -9.01 2.68 32.42
CA ALA A 44 -7.71 2.21 31.98
C ALA A 44 -7.81 1.55 30.58
N LEU A 45 -8.90 0.83 30.28
CA LEU A 45 -9.26 0.37 28.94
C LEU A 45 -9.34 1.55 27.96
N LYS A 46 -9.99 2.64 28.35
CA LYS A 46 -10.13 3.83 27.52
C LYS A 46 -8.81 4.59 27.31
N LYS A 47 -7.88 4.46 28.27
CA LYS A 47 -6.57 5.10 28.23
C LYS A 47 -5.58 4.35 27.34
N ALA A 48 -5.70 3.03 27.25
CA ALA A 48 -4.83 2.19 26.44
C ALA A 48 -4.87 2.55 24.95
N ASP A 49 -3.81 2.23 24.20
CA ASP A 49 -3.81 2.38 22.75
C ASP A 49 -4.76 1.39 22.08
N ALA A 50 -5.00 0.26 22.76
CA ALA A 50 -6.06 -0.69 22.42
C ALA A 50 -6.66 -1.29 23.72
N GLY A 51 -7.86 -0.85 24.08
CA GLY A 51 -8.66 -1.48 25.14
C GLY A 51 -9.34 -2.76 24.63
N ILE A 52 -9.21 -3.86 25.36
CA ILE A 52 -9.74 -5.18 24.99
C ILE A 52 -10.67 -5.69 26.09
N ALA A 53 -11.98 -5.71 25.83
CA ALA A 53 -12.95 -6.34 26.73
C ALA A 53 -12.97 -7.85 26.49
N VAL A 54 -12.79 -8.63 27.56
CA VAL A 54 -12.82 -10.11 27.45
C VAL A 54 -14.24 -10.64 27.24
N SER A 55 -14.34 -11.89 26.78
CA SER A 55 -15.63 -12.57 26.64
C SER A 55 -16.36 -12.62 27.98
N GLY A 56 -17.61 -12.15 28.01
CA GLY A 56 -18.41 -12.06 29.23
C GLY A 56 -18.16 -10.80 30.07
N ALA A 57 -17.34 -9.85 29.60
CA ALA A 57 -17.13 -8.57 30.26
C ALA A 57 -18.45 -7.79 30.41
N THR A 58 -18.50 -6.95 31.45
CA THR A 58 -19.63 -6.03 31.73
C THR A 58 -19.89 -5.09 30.56
N ASP A 59 -21.13 -4.61 30.44
CA ASP A 59 -21.49 -3.63 29.39
C ASP A 59 -20.65 -2.36 29.46
N ALA A 60 -20.29 -1.92 30.66
CA ALA A 60 -19.42 -0.76 30.84
C ALA A 60 -18.01 -1.00 30.30
N ALA A 61 -17.42 -2.17 30.56
CA ALA A 61 -16.11 -2.53 30.01
C ALA A 61 -16.15 -2.67 28.48
N ARG A 62 -17.22 -3.28 27.94
CA ARG A 62 -17.45 -3.37 26.49
C ARG A 62 -17.58 -1.99 25.83
N ALA A 63 -18.27 -1.05 26.47
CA ALA A 63 -18.44 0.31 25.98
C ALA A 63 -17.14 1.13 26.04
N ALA A 64 -16.22 0.80 26.95
CA ALA A 64 -14.94 1.49 27.10
C ALA A 64 -13.84 0.94 26.18
N ALA A 65 -13.93 -0.32 25.76
CA ALA A 65 -12.93 -1.02 24.95
C ALA A 65 -13.06 -0.73 23.44
N ASP A 66 -11.94 -0.83 22.73
CA ASP A 66 -11.88 -0.74 21.27
C ASP A 66 -12.14 -2.09 20.59
N VAL A 67 -11.86 -3.19 21.29
CA VAL A 67 -12.05 -4.57 20.82
C VAL A 67 -12.82 -5.37 21.87
N VAL A 68 -13.85 -6.09 21.45
CA VAL A 68 -14.61 -7.00 22.32
C VAL A 68 -14.38 -8.44 21.86
N LEU A 69 -13.84 -9.27 22.74
CA LEU A 69 -13.61 -10.69 22.44
C LEU A 69 -14.91 -11.47 22.60
N LEU A 70 -15.28 -12.22 21.57
CA LEU A 70 -16.45 -13.11 21.60
C LEU A 70 -16.10 -14.52 22.08
N ALA A 71 -14.81 -14.85 22.13
CA ALA A 71 -14.29 -16.12 22.63
C ALA A 71 -13.33 -15.84 23.80
N PRO A 72 -13.34 -16.70 24.85
CA PRO A 72 -12.41 -16.56 25.96
C PRO A 72 -10.98 -16.97 25.56
N GLY A 73 -10.00 -16.47 26.29
CA GLY A 73 -8.60 -16.90 26.19
C GLY A 73 -7.64 -15.89 25.57
N LEU A 74 -6.40 -15.88 26.07
CA LEU A 74 -5.33 -14.99 25.61
C LEU A 74 -4.90 -15.29 24.16
N SER A 75 -5.08 -16.53 23.70
CA SER A 75 -4.76 -16.95 22.33
C SER A 75 -5.52 -16.13 21.29
N VAL A 76 -6.77 -15.74 21.57
CA VAL A 76 -7.60 -14.93 20.66
C VAL A 76 -6.97 -13.56 20.43
N ILE A 77 -6.36 -12.97 21.46
CA ILE A 77 -5.63 -11.69 21.36
C ILE A 77 -4.39 -11.86 20.49
N VAL A 78 -3.66 -12.96 20.66
CA VAL A 78 -2.47 -13.26 19.83
C VAL A 78 -2.86 -13.38 18.36
N ASP A 79 -3.95 -14.09 18.04
CA ASP A 79 -4.42 -14.25 16.67
C ASP A 79 -4.94 -12.93 16.08
N ALA A 80 -5.65 -12.13 16.87
CA ALA A 80 -6.07 -10.78 16.48
C ALA A 80 -4.87 -9.88 16.14
N ILE A 81 -3.81 -9.90 16.97
CA ILE A 81 -2.58 -9.13 16.72
C ILE A 81 -1.89 -9.61 15.44
N LYS A 82 -1.80 -10.92 15.19
CA LYS A 82 -1.25 -11.46 13.94
C LYS A 82 -2.05 -10.97 12.73
N GLY A 83 -3.38 -11.03 12.80
CA GLY A 83 -4.27 -10.53 11.75
C GLY A 83 -4.10 -9.02 11.50
N ALA A 84 -4.01 -8.23 12.58
CA ALA A 84 -3.78 -6.78 12.48
C ALA A 84 -2.46 -6.46 11.79
N ARG A 85 -1.38 -7.19 12.08
CA ARG A 85 -0.08 -7.02 11.40
C ARG A 85 -0.15 -7.36 9.91
N VAL A 86 -0.87 -8.41 9.52
CA VAL A 86 -1.10 -8.73 8.10
C VAL A 86 -1.82 -7.57 7.40
N THR A 87 -2.89 -7.05 8.00
CA THR A 87 -3.65 -5.92 7.45
C THR A 87 -2.79 -4.68 7.33
N PHE A 88 -1.94 -4.42 8.34
CA PHE A 88 -1.02 -3.29 8.35
C PHE A 88 -0.05 -3.32 7.17
N GLU A 89 0.59 -4.47 6.91
CA GLU A 89 1.54 -4.62 5.80
C GLU A 89 0.87 -4.47 4.42
N ARG A 90 -0.38 -4.96 4.28
CA ARG A 90 -1.19 -4.72 3.07
C ARG A 90 -1.50 -3.24 2.88
N MET A 91 -1.85 -2.54 3.95
CA MET A 91 -2.09 -1.09 3.93
C MET A 91 -0.84 -0.30 3.57
N LYS A 92 0.33 -0.68 4.11
CA LYS A 92 1.62 -0.09 3.74
C LYS A 92 1.89 -0.23 2.24
N SER A 93 1.75 -1.45 1.72
CA SER A 93 1.92 -1.75 0.29
C SER A 93 0.97 -0.96 -0.61
N TYR A 94 -0.30 -0.85 -0.20
CA TYR A 94 -1.31 -0.04 -0.86
C TYR A 94 -0.95 1.45 -0.86
N SER A 95 -0.51 1.99 0.27
CA SER A 95 -0.13 3.41 0.38
C SER A 95 1.07 3.73 -0.49
N VAL A 96 2.11 2.88 -0.51
CA VAL A 96 3.27 3.09 -1.37
C VAL A 96 2.87 3.11 -2.85
N TYR A 97 2.06 2.13 -3.27
CA TYR A 97 1.50 2.07 -4.61
C TYR A 97 0.71 3.34 -4.95
N ARG A 98 -0.26 3.70 -4.11
CA ARG A 98 -1.18 4.81 -4.40
C ARG A 98 -0.43 6.13 -4.53
N ILE A 99 0.49 6.41 -3.61
CA ILE A 99 1.27 7.65 -3.63
C ILE A 99 2.17 7.71 -4.86
N ALA A 100 2.87 6.61 -5.20
CA ALA A 100 3.72 6.55 -6.38
C ALA A 100 2.92 6.79 -7.68
N GLU A 101 1.75 6.17 -7.80
CA GLU A 101 0.86 6.34 -8.95
C GLU A 101 0.28 7.74 -9.05
N THR A 102 -0.12 8.34 -7.92
CA THR A 102 -0.60 9.72 -7.88
C THR A 102 0.48 10.69 -8.34
N ILE A 103 1.71 10.56 -7.83
CA ILE A 103 2.86 11.37 -8.27
C ILE A 103 3.08 11.19 -9.78
N ARG A 104 3.11 9.94 -10.24
CA ARG A 104 3.34 9.60 -11.65
C ARG A 104 2.31 10.25 -12.56
N VAL A 105 1.02 10.05 -12.30
CA VAL A 105 -0.06 10.52 -13.17
C VAL A 105 -0.14 12.04 -13.15
N ILE A 106 -0.15 12.66 -11.96
CA ILE A 106 -0.31 14.12 -11.85
C ILE A 106 0.87 14.84 -12.48
N LEU A 107 2.10 14.50 -12.09
CA LEU A 107 3.28 15.19 -12.62
C LEU A 107 3.43 14.98 -14.12
N PHE A 108 3.22 13.76 -14.62
CA PHE A 108 3.29 13.51 -16.06
C PHE A 108 2.22 14.28 -16.84
N MET A 109 0.96 14.26 -16.39
CA MET A 109 -0.13 14.95 -17.07
C MET A 109 0.09 16.46 -17.06
N THR A 110 0.38 17.05 -15.90
CA THR A 110 0.60 18.48 -15.75
C THR A 110 1.81 18.96 -16.56
N ALA A 111 2.95 18.27 -16.47
CA ALA A 111 4.13 18.65 -17.23
C ALA A 111 3.94 18.48 -18.74
N SER A 112 3.19 17.46 -19.18
CA SER A 112 2.88 17.29 -20.61
C SER A 112 2.03 18.43 -21.16
N ILE A 113 1.04 18.88 -20.40
CA ILE A 113 0.17 19.99 -20.80
C ILE A 113 0.94 21.31 -20.82
N ILE A 114 1.75 21.60 -19.80
CA ILE A 114 2.46 22.88 -19.69
C ILE A 114 3.61 22.98 -20.70
N ILE A 115 4.40 21.92 -20.85
CA ILE A 115 5.65 21.96 -21.63
C ILE A 115 5.39 21.67 -23.11
N PHE A 116 4.51 20.71 -23.41
CA PHE A 116 4.28 20.22 -24.77
C PHE A 116 2.92 20.65 -25.35
N ASN A 117 2.09 21.38 -24.59
CA ASN A 117 0.72 21.71 -24.95
C ASN A 117 -0.09 20.47 -25.40
N PHE A 118 0.22 19.32 -24.81
CA PHE A 118 -0.35 18.04 -25.19
C PHE A 118 -1.11 17.44 -24.02
N TYR A 119 -2.38 17.10 -24.26
CA TYR A 119 -3.25 16.39 -23.33
C TYR A 119 -3.06 14.88 -23.49
N PRO A 120 -2.33 14.19 -22.59
CA PRO A 120 -1.88 12.81 -22.81
C PRO A 120 -2.99 11.77 -22.70
N VAL A 121 -4.02 12.07 -21.91
CA VAL A 121 -5.12 11.16 -21.61
C VAL A 121 -6.41 11.99 -21.60
N THR A 122 -7.45 11.49 -22.25
CA THR A 122 -8.77 12.14 -22.28
C THR A 122 -9.59 11.80 -21.04
N ALA A 123 -10.68 12.53 -20.79
CA ALA A 123 -11.57 12.26 -19.65
C ALA A 123 -12.14 10.83 -19.66
N ILE A 124 -12.55 10.32 -20.84
CA ILE A 124 -13.07 8.95 -20.95
C ILE A 124 -11.98 7.90 -20.64
N MET A 125 -10.75 8.14 -21.08
CA MET A 125 -9.61 7.27 -20.76
C MET A 125 -9.31 7.26 -19.24
N ILE A 126 -9.42 8.40 -18.55
CA ILE A 126 -9.26 8.47 -17.09
C ILE A 126 -10.34 7.62 -16.39
N ILE A 127 -11.59 7.70 -16.83
CA ILE A 127 -12.69 6.90 -16.27
C ILE A 127 -12.42 5.40 -16.48
N ILE A 128 -12.00 4.99 -17.68
CA ILE A 128 -11.66 3.60 -17.98
C ILE A 128 -10.47 3.13 -17.12
N LEU A 129 -9.43 3.97 -16.96
CA LEU A 129 -8.29 3.66 -16.10
C LEU A 129 -8.71 3.46 -14.64
N ALA A 130 -9.59 4.31 -14.12
CA ALA A 130 -10.11 4.20 -12.75
C ALA A 130 -10.85 2.87 -12.56
N PHE A 131 -11.83 2.57 -13.43
CA PHE A 131 -12.58 1.31 -13.36
C PHE A 131 -11.70 0.06 -13.44
N LEU A 132 -10.70 0.07 -14.34
CA LEU A 132 -9.79 -1.06 -14.50
C LEU A 132 -8.81 -1.23 -13.33
N ASN A 133 -8.58 -0.19 -12.54
CA ASN A 133 -7.68 -0.22 -11.38
C ASN A 133 -8.39 -0.71 -10.11
N ASP A 134 -9.69 -0.47 -9.98
CA ASP A 134 -10.43 -0.78 -8.76
C ASP A 134 -10.41 -2.27 -8.40
N LEU A 135 -10.54 -3.16 -9.39
CA LEU A 135 -10.52 -4.61 -9.15
C LEU A 135 -9.19 -5.07 -8.51
N PRO A 136 -8.00 -4.74 -9.06
CA PRO A 136 -6.73 -5.13 -8.43
C PRO A 136 -6.48 -4.43 -7.10
N ILE A 137 -6.93 -3.18 -6.93
CA ILE A 137 -6.83 -2.47 -5.65
C ILE A 137 -7.58 -3.22 -4.54
N LEU A 138 -8.81 -3.65 -4.81
CA LEU A 138 -9.58 -4.44 -3.85
C LEU A 138 -8.90 -5.78 -3.54
N ALA A 139 -8.25 -6.39 -4.53
CA ALA A 139 -7.52 -7.65 -4.34
C ALA A 139 -6.27 -7.53 -3.46
N ILE A 140 -5.67 -6.33 -3.30
CA ILE A 140 -4.55 -6.08 -2.36
C ILE A 140 -4.96 -6.42 -0.92
N ALA A 141 -6.23 -6.21 -0.56
CA ALA A 141 -6.74 -6.52 0.78
C ALA A 141 -6.66 -8.02 1.14
N TYR A 142 -6.58 -8.90 0.15
CA TYR A 142 -6.54 -10.37 0.30
C TYR A 142 -5.16 -10.97 -0.02
N ASP A 143 -4.17 -10.11 -0.14
CA ASP A 143 -2.88 -10.50 -0.68
C ASP A 143 -1.96 -11.17 0.35
N ARG A 144 -0.99 -11.96 -0.10
CA ARG A 144 -0.04 -12.65 0.78
C ARG A 144 1.13 -11.72 1.11
N THR A 145 1.28 -11.37 2.39
CA THR A 145 2.38 -10.52 2.87
C THR A 145 3.22 -11.25 3.92
N LYS A 146 4.48 -10.84 4.05
CA LYS A 146 5.36 -11.29 5.14
C LYS A 146 5.13 -10.38 6.33
N VAL A 147 4.87 -10.97 7.49
CA VAL A 147 4.70 -10.24 8.74
C VAL A 147 5.96 -10.39 9.57
N ASP A 148 6.41 -9.28 10.16
CA ASP A 148 7.50 -9.28 11.14
C ASP A 148 7.02 -9.74 12.52
N ASP A 149 7.91 -10.40 13.25
CA ASP A 149 7.66 -10.85 14.63
C ASP A 149 7.62 -9.68 15.62
N LYS A 150 8.18 -8.53 15.22
CA LYS A 150 8.20 -7.29 15.99
C LYS A 150 6.93 -6.45 15.78
N PRO A 151 6.56 -5.58 16.73
CA PRO A 151 5.47 -4.62 16.53
C PRO A 151 5.72 -3.75 15.30
N VAL A 152 4.73 -3.67 14.43
CA VAL A 152 4.75 -2.82 13.23
C VAL A 152 4.40 -1.38 13.59
N ARG A 153 5.09 -0.41 12.99
CA ARG A 153 4.81 1.03 13.13
C ARG A 153 4.88 1.71 11.77
N TRP A 154 4.06 2.72 11.56
CA TRP A 154 4.12 3.53 10.33
C TRP A 154 5.43 4.31 10.30
N ASN A 155 6.27 4.01 9.32
CA ASN A 155 7.41 4.85 8.99
C ASN A 155 7.05 5.72 7.77
N MET A 156 6.49 6.90 8.04
CA MET A 156 6.06 7.81 6.97
C MET A 156 7.24 8.29 6.12
N ARG A 157 8.45 8.42 6.68
CA ARG A 157 9.63 8.76 5.89
C ARG A 157 9.90 7.67 4.86
N GLU A 158 9.94 6.41 5.29
CA GLU A 158 10.14 5.28 4.37
C GLU A 158 9.06 5.20 3.29
N VAL A 159 7.79 5.25 3.69
CA VAL A 159 6.66 5.18 2.75
C VAL A 159 6.74 6.31 1.73
N LEU A 160 6.94 7.56 2.18
CA LEU A 160 7.02 8.71 1.28
C LEU A 160 8.24 8.64 0.38
N THR A 161 9.43 8.35 0.92
CA THR A 161 10.67 8.28 0.13
C THR A 161 10.58 7.22 -0.98
N VAL A 162 10.15 6.00 -0.65
CA VAL A 162 10.02 4.91 -1.64
C VAL A 162 8.97 5.27 -2.70
N SER A 163 7.82 5.81 -2.28
CA SER A 163 6.76 6.21 -3.20
C SER A 163 7.18 7.33 -4.13
N THR A 164 7.88 8.35 -3.61
CA THR A 164 8.36 9.47 -4.41
C THR A 164 9.40 9.04 -5.42
N VAL A 165 10.36 8.19 -5.04
CA VAL A 165 11.36 7.65 -5.98
C VAL A 165 10.68 6.86 -7.11
N LEU A 166 9.79 5.91 -6.76
CA LEU A 166 9.02 5.15 -7.75
C LEU A 166 8.15 6.03 -8.64
N GLY A 167 7.52 7.06 -8.06
CA GLY A 167 6.72 8.04 -8.78
C GLY A 167 7.55 8.81 -9.80
N ILE A 168 8.71 9.35 -9.40
CA ILE A 168 9.62 10.11 -10.29
C ILE A 168 10.13 9.23 -11.44
N PHE A 169 10.59 8.01 -11.15
CA PHE A 169 10.98 7.07 -12.21
C PHE A 169 9.80 6.68 -13.10
N GLY A 170 8.60 6.58 -12.53
CA GLY A 170 7.35 6.44 -13.27
C GLY A 170 7.10 7.59 -14.25
N VAL A 171 7.38 8.84 -13.87
CA VAL A 171 7.28 10.03 -14.73
C VAL A 171 8.31 9.97 -15.84
N ILE A 172 9.58 9.68 -15.52
CA ILE A 172 10.66 9.53 -16.52
C ILE A 172 10.27 8.46 -17.55
N SER A 173 9.75 7.32 -17.09
CA SER A 173 9.20 6.26 -17.95
C SER A 173 8.00 6.73 -18.80
N SER A 174 7.11 7.56 -18.25
CA SER A 174 5.97 8.08 -19.04
C SER A 174 6.44 9.04 -20.15
N PHE A 175 7.39 9.94 -19.86
CA PHE A 175 7.97 10.80 -20.89
C PHE A 175 8.82 10.01 -21.90
N GLY A 176 9.51 8.96 -21.47
CA GLY A 176 10.25 8.08 -22.37
C GLY A 176 9.35 7.44 -23.42
N ILE A 177 8.19 6.90 -23.03
CA ILE A 177 7.25 6.33 -24.01
C ILE A 177 6.58 7.41 -24.86
N PHE A 178 6.27 8.58 -24.29
CA PHE A 178 5.74 9.72 -25.06
C PHE A 178 6.72 10.13 -26.16
N TYR A 179 7.99 10.28 -25.84
CA TYR A 179 9.05 10.59 -26.81
C TYR A 179 9.19 9.52 -27.89
N ILE A 180 9.15 8.22 -27.52
CA ILE A 180 9.20 7.13 -28.50
C ILE A 180 7.99 7.20 -29.45
N ALA A 181 6.78 7.40 -28.90
CA ALA A 181 5.55 7.43 -29.68
C ALA A 181 5.50 8.64 -30.64
N GLU A 182 5.85 9.83 -30.17
CA GLU A 182 5.79 11.06 -30.96
C GLU A 182 7.00 11.22 -31.90
N ARG A 183 8.22 11.05 -31.39
CA ARG A 183 9.44 11.43 -32.12
C ARG A 183 10.06 10.30 -32.91
N TYR A 184 9.98 9.05 -32.44
CA TYR A 184 10.60 7.91 -33.10
C TYR A 184 9.63 7.17 -34.03
N LEU A 185 8.39 6.95 -33.56
CA LEU A 185 7.36 6.27 -34.32
C LEU A 185 6.49 7.21 -35.17
N HIS A 186 6.61 8.53 -34.98
CA HIS A 186 5.86 9.56 -35.71
C HIS A 186 4.34 9.32 -35.71
N LEU A 187 3.80 8.87 -34.58
CA LEU A 187 2.39 8.54 -34.45
C LEU A 187 1.54 9.81 -34.37
N SER A 188 0.28 9.72 -34.83
CA SER A 188 -0.67 10.82 -34.66
C SER A 188 -1.00 11.02 -33.18
N ALA A 189 -1.38 12.26 -32.83
CA ALA A 189 -1.69 12.64 -31.45
C ALA A 189 -2.68 11.69 -30.76
N ASP A 190 -3.70 11.20 -31.47
CA ASP A 190 -4.70 10.30 -30.89
C ASP A 190 -4.17 8.88 -30.63
N ILE A 191 -3.28 8.40 -31.49
CA ILE A 191 -2.57 7.13 -31.28
C ILE A 191 -1.60 7.27 -30.11
N VAL A 192 -0.90 8.40 -29.97
CA VAL A 192 -0.02 8.71 -28.83
C VAL A 192 -0.81 8.70 -27.52
N ARG A 193 -2.00 9.30 -27.47
CA ARG A 193 -2.90 9.26 -26.29
C ARG A 193 -3.24 7.82 -25.90
N THR A 194 -3.54 6.98 -26.89
CA THR A 194 -3.87 5.57 -26.64
C THR A 194 -2.65 4.75 -26.20
N PHE A 195 -1.46 5.08 -26.73
CA PHE A 195 -0.18 4.53 -26.29
C PHE A 195 0.05 4.78 -24.79
N ILE A 196 -0.17 6.03 -24.38
CA ILE A 196 0.00 6.48 -23.00
C ILE A 196 -1.05 5.86 -22.10
N PHE A 197 -2.31 5.82 -22.54
CA PHE A 197 -3.39 5.13 -21.82
C PHE A 197 -3.01 3.67 -21.53
N LEU A 198 -2.59 2.91 -22.56
CA LEU A 198 -2.21 1.51 -22.38
C LEU A 198 -0.99 1.39 -21.45
N LYS A 199 0.00 2.28 -21.59
CA LYS A 199 1.18 2.30 -20.71
C LYS A 199 0.80 2.55 -19.26
N LEU A 200 -0.03 3.55 -18.97
CA LEU A 200 -0.47 3.84 -17.62
C LEU A 200 -1.28 2.67 -17.04
N ALA A 201 -2.14 2.06 -17.86
CA ALA A 201 -2.92 0.89 -17.48
C ALA A 201 -2.02 -0.30 -17.11
N VAL A 202 -1.06 -0.66 -17.96
CA VAL A 202 -0.15 -1.81 -17.77
C VAL A 202 0.85 -1.53 -16.66
N ALA A 203 1.62 -0.45 -16.77
CA ALA A 203 2.66 -0.12 -15.81
C ALA A 203 2.10 0.13 -14.42
N GLY A 204 0.91 0.72 -14.28
CA GLY A 204 0.28 0.92 -12.96
C GLY A 204 0.08 -0.39 -12.21
N HIS A 205 -0.43 -1.42 -12.87
CA HIS A 205 -0.65 -2.71 -12.23
C HIS A 205 0.65 -3.46 -11.97
N LEU A 206 1.64 -3.31 -12.85
CA LEU A 206 2.99 -3.83 -12.61
C LEU A 206 3.60 -3.18 -11.34
N THR A 207 3.37 -1.88 -11.10
CA THR A 207 3.79 -1.21 -9.85
C THR A 207 3.24 -1.90 -8.61
N ILE A 208 2.01 -2.42 -8.62
CA ILE A 208 1.44 -3.16 -7.46
C ILE A 208 2.32 -4.36 -7.10
N PHE A 209 2.84 -5.09 -8.09
CA PHE A 209 3.73 -6.23 -7.86
C PHE A 209 5.14 -5.81 -7.45
N VAL A 210 5.55 -4.56 -7.73
CA VAL A 210 6.81 -4.00 -7.21
C VAL A 210 6.65 -3.62 -5.74
N THR A 211 5.55 -2.96 -5.37
CA THR A 211 5.38 -2.34 -4.04
C THR A 211 4.85 -3.31 -2.97
N ARG A 212 4.38 -4.50 -3.36
CA ARG A 212 3.88 -5.53 -2.42
C ARG A 212 4.91 -6.08 -1.45
N THR A 213 6.20 -6.00 -1.80
CA THR A 213 7.29 -6.58 -1.01
C THR A 213 8.47 -5.62 -1.03
N GLU A 214 9.20 -5.58 0.09
CA GLU A 214 10.44 -4.81 0.20
C GLU A 214 11.59 -5.45 -0.58
N ASN A 215 11.52 -6.78 -0.74
CA ASN A 215 12.43 -7.55 -1.58
C ASN A 215 11.98 -7.56 -3.05
N HIS A 216 12.81 -8.13 -3.93
CA HIS A 216 12.47 -8.34 -5.34
C HIS A 216 11.12 -9.03 -5.55
N PHE A 217 10.38 -8.62 -6.57
CA PHE A 217 9.02 -9.14 -6.84
C PHE A 217 8.97 -10.65 -7.09
N TRP A 218 10.08 -11.27 -7.51
CA TRP A 218 10.18 -12.72 -7.74
C TRP A 218 10.51 -13.52 -6.48
N GLN A 219 10.77 -12.86 -5.35
CA GLN A 219 11.00 -13.52 -4.09
C GLN A 219 9.70 -13.74 -3.34
N ARG A 220 9.68 -14.75 -2.46
CA ARG A 220 8.51 -15.02 -1.61
C ARG A 220 8.26 -13.85 -0.64
N PRO A 221 7.00 -13.53 -0.31
CA PRO A 221 5.77 -14.21 -0.72
C PRO A 221 5.28 -13.85 -2.14
N TYR A 222 4.90 -14.88 -2.91
CA TYR A 222 4.24 -14.70 -4.19
C TYR A 222 2.84 -14.08 -4.03
N PRO A 223 2.36 -13.31 -5.03
CA PRO A 223 1.04 -12.69 -4.99
C PRO A 223 -0.07 -13.72 -4.79
N SER A 224 -1.16 -13.30 -4.13
CA SER A 224 -2.37 -14.13 -4.08
C SER A 224 -2.90 -14.36 -5.50
N ALA A 225 -3.53 -15.51 -5.73
CA ALA A 225 -4.14 -15.81 -7.03
C ALA A 225 -5.20 -14.77 -7.41
N LEU A 226 -5.95 -14.27 -6.42
CA LEU A 226 -6.94 -13.22 -6.62
C LEU A 226 -6.29 -11.93 -7.15
N LEU A 227 -5.21 -11.46 -6.53
CA LEU A 227 -4.50 -10.26 -6.99
C LEU A 227 -3.89 -10.46 -8.37
N PHE A 228 -3.26 -11.61 -8.60
CA PHE A 228 -2.64 -11.92 -9.89
C PHE A 228 -3.67 -11.91 -11.03
N TRP A 229 -4.77 -12.66 -10.88
CA TRP A 229 -5.80 -12.74 -11.92
C TRP A 229 -6.62 -11.46 -12.05
N ALA A 230 -6.85 -10.72 -10.97
CA ALA A 230 -7.45 -9.39 -11.06
C ALA A 230 -6.57 -8.47 -11.92
N ALA A 231 -5.27 -8.40 -11.66
CA ALA A 231 -4.38 -7.54 -12.43
C ALA A 231 -4.28 -7.99 -13.89
N VAL A 232 -4.09 -9.28 -14.15
CA VAL A 232 -3.97 -9.82 -15.51
C VAL A 232 -5.25 -9.60 -16.32
N SER A 233 -6.43 -9.92 -15.75
CA SER A 233 -7.70 -9.77 -16.45
C SER A 233 -7.98 -8.31 -16.83
N THR A 234 -7.77 -7.35 -15.92
CA THR A 234 -7.97 -5.93 -16.27
C THR A 234 -6.95 -5.42 -17.28
N LYS A 235 -5.77 -6.07 -17.40
CA LYS A 235 -4.75 -5.69 -18.40
C LYS A 235 -5.07 -6.24 -19.77
N ILE A 236 -5.61 -7.44 -19.84
CA ILE A 236 -6.17 -7.99 -21.06
C ILE A 236 -7.28 -7.05 -21.56
N VAL A 237 -8.24 -6.70 -20.70
CA VAL A 237 -9.30 -5.75 -21.05
C VAL A 237 -8.74 -4.41 -21.52
N ALA A 238 -7.81 -3.79 -20.78
CA ALA A 238 -7.17 -2.53 -21.19
C ALA A 238 -6.51 -2.63 -22.59
N THR A 239 -5.86 -3.77 -22.86
CA THR A 239 -5.19 -4.03 -24.14
C THR A 239 -6.20 -4.17 -25.27
N LEU A 240 -7.32 -4.85 -25.04
CA LEU A 240 -8.40 -4.97 -26.04
C LEU A 240 -9.01 -3.60 -26.37
N PHE A 241 -9.25 -2.74 -25.37
CA PHE A 241 -9.70 -1.36 -25.59
C PHE A 241 -8.74 -0.59 -26.50
N ALA A 242 -7.43 -0.69 -26.25
CA ALA A 242 -6.40 0.01 -27.02
C ALA A 242 -6.21 -0.57 -28.43
N VAL A 243 -6.25 -1.89 -28.58
CA VAL A 243 -6.04 -2.56 -29.87
C VAL A 243 -7.22 -2.36 -30.81
N PHE A 244 -8.45 -2.56 -30.32
CA PHE A 244 -9.67 -2.47 -31.14
C PHE A 244 -10.25 -1.05 -31.20
N GLY A 245 -9.80 -0.14 -30.35
CA GLY A 245 -10.26 1.24 -30.35
C GLY A 245 -11.66 1.42 -29.76
N TRP A 246 -11.99 0.69 -28.69
CA TRP A 246 -13.25 0.93 -27.98
C TRP A 246 -13.19 2.24 -27.20
N PHE A 247 -13.95 3.24 -27.64
CA PHE A 247 -13.98 4.62 -27.10
C PHE A 247 -12.67 5.42 -27.24
N ILE A 248 -11.63 4.84 -27.88
CA ILE A 248 -10.30 5.42 -28.05
C ILE A 248 -9.74 5.04 -29.43
N SER A 249 -8.68 5.70 -29.89
CA SER A 249 -8.13 5.42 -31.22
C SER A 249 -7.36 4.10 -31.27
N PRO A 250 -7.62 3.21 -32.24
CA PRO A 250 -7.00 1.89 -32.29
C PRO A 250 -5.51 2.00 -32.62
N ILE A 251 -4.67 1.32 -31.82
CA ILE A 251 -3.21 1.26 -32.05
C ILE A 251 -2.77 -0.06 -32.70
N GLY A 252 -3.61 -1.10 -32.66
CA GLY A 252 -3.28 -2.43 -33.18
C GLY A 252 -2.25 -3.20 -32.33
N TRP A 253 -2.09 -4.49 -32.62
CA TRP A 253 -1.25 -5.40 -31.82
C TRP A 253 0.23 -5.05 -31.82
N LYS A 254 0.77 -4.61 -32.97
CA LYS A 254 2.20 -4.25 -33.09
C LYS A 254 2.60 -3.19 -32.06
N HIS A 255 1.81 -2.13 -31.95
CA HIS A 255 2.04 -1.03 -31.02
C HIS A 255 1.75 -1.44 -29.57
N ALA A 256 0.70 -2.22 -29.33
CA ALA A 256 0.42 -2.75 -28.01
C ALA A 256 1.58 -3.60 -27.45
N ILE A 257 2.19 -4.45 -28.28
CA ILE A 257 3.37 -5.24 -27.89
C ILE A 257 4.55 -4.33 -27.50
N VAL A 258 4.80 -3.25 -28.24
CA VAL A 258 5.84 -2.28 -27.89
C VAL A 258 5.58 -1.66 -26.51
N VAL A 259 4.34 -1.26 -26.22
CA VAL A 259 3.96 -0.73 -24.90
C VAL A 259 4.19 -1.76 -23.80
N TRP A 260 3.81 -3.02 -24.03
CA TRP A 260 3.99 -4.10 -23.08
C TRP A 260 5.47 -4.38 -22.80
N LEU A 261 6.30 -4.51 -23.84
CA LEU A 261 7.74 -4.71 -23.69
C LEU A 261 8.38 -3.56 -22.92
N TYR A 262 8.02 -2.32 -23.28
CA TYR A 262 8.49 -1.13 -22.56
C TYR A 262 8.11 -1.14 -21.08
N ALA A 263 6.84 -1.47 -20.78
CA ALA A 263 6.35 -1.55 -19.40
C ALA A 263 7.01 -2.66 -18.60
N LEU A 264 7.29 -3.83 -19.22
CA LEU A 264 7.97 -4.96 -18.58
C LEU A 264 9.44 -4.63 -18.28
N VAL A 265 10.14 -3.95 -19.18
CA VAL A 265 11.51 -3.47 -18.93
C VAL A 265 11.52 -2.50 -17.75
N TRP A 266 10.63 -1.52 -17.74
CA TRP A 266 10.52 -0.56 -16.64
C TRP A 266 10.05 -1.18 -15.33
N PHE A 267 9.24 -2.24 -15.38
CA PHE A 267 8.84 -3.00 -14.20
C PHE A 267 10.05 -3.60 -13.48
N VAL A 268 10.97 -4.22 -14.23
CA VAL A 268 12.23 -4.76 -13.68
C VAL A 268 13.10 -3.62 -13.14
N ILE A 269 13.27 -2.54 -13.89
CA ILE A 269 14.07 -1.37 -13.47
C ILE A 269 13.53 -0.77 -12.17
N ASN A 270 12.22 -0.59 -12.06
CA ASN A 270 11.56 -0.04 -10.87
C ASN A 270 11.77 -0.94 -9.64
N ASP A 271 11.78 -2.25 -9.82
CA ASP A 271 12.06 -3.19 -8.72
C ASP A 271 13.47 -3.03 -8.16
N PHE A 272 14.48 -2.84 -9.02
CA PHE A 272 15.85 -2.52 -8.59
C PHE A 272 15.93 -1.18 -7.85
N PHE A 273 15.30 -0.12 -8.38
CA PHE A 273 15.27 1.19 -7.72
C PHE A 273 14.55 1.18 -6.38
N LYS A 274 13.46 0.41 -6.27
CA LYS A 274 12.76 0.19 -5.00
C LYS A 274 13.72 -0.38 -3.95
N ILE A 275 14.45 -1.44 -4.29
CA ILE A 275 15.35 -2.12 -3.34
C ILE A 275 16.51 -1.24 -2.94
N TRP A 276 17.09 -0.52 -3.91
CA TRP A 276 18.11 0.48 -3.63
C TRP A 276 17.60 1.55 -2.64
N THR A 277 16.39 2.06 -2.86
CA THR A 277 15.76 3.04 -1.96
C THR A 277 15.52 2.49 -0.57
N TYR A 278 14.97 1.27 -0.44
CA TYR A 278 14.84 0.61 0.87
C TYR A 278 16.20 0.43 1.56
N GLY A 279 17.25 0.12 0.80
CA GLY A 279 18.62 0.02 1.31
C GLY A 279 19.14 1.32 1.92
N ILE A 280 18.85 2.47 1.31
CA ILE A 280 19.24 3.80 1.83
C ILE A 280 18.47 4.11 3.12
N VAL A 281 17.14 4.00 3.08
CA VAL A 281 16.28 4.34 4.23
C VAL A 281 16.62 3.47 5.46
N ARG A 282 16.93 2.18 5.24
CA ARG A 282 17.35 1.28 6.32
C ARG A 282 18.71 1.63 6.91
N LYS A 283 19.68 2.08 6.09
CA LYS A 283 21.01 2.50 6.59
C LYS A 283 20.90 3.72 7.49
N GLU A 284 20.10 4.72 7.10
CA GLU A 284 19.86 5.91 7.92
C GLU A 284 19.24 5.57 9.28
N ARG A 285 18.37 4.55 9.33
CA ARG A 285 17.74 4.06 10.57
C ARG A 285 18.73 3.43 11.56
N VAL A 286 19.81 2.81 11.08
CA VAL A 286 20.82 2.19 11.96
C VAL A 286 21.79 3.24 12.52
N SER A 287 21.93 4.38 11.84
CA SER A 287 22.78 5.50 12.27
C SER A 287 22.11 6.51 13.20
N SER A 288 20.79 6.41 13.42
CA SER A 288 19.98 7.29 14.27
C SER A 288 19.54 6.61 15.56
#